data_AF-A0A965AZH8-F1
#
_entry.id   AF-A0A965AZH8-F1
#
_cell.length_a   1.000
_cell.length_b   1.000
_cell.length_c   1.000
_cell.angle_alpha   90.00
_cell.angle_beta   90.00
_cell.angle_gamma   90.00
#
_symmetry.space_group_name_H-M   'P 1'
#
loop_
_entity.id
_entity.type
_entity.pdbx_description
1 polymer ?
#
loop_
_entity_poly.entity_id
_entity_poly.type
_entity_poly.pdbx_seq_one_letter_code
_entity_poly.pdbx_strand_id
1 'polypeptide(L)'
;MSLFSRYLLIVGSILPLNNYTIEPTSTTGNNLFFVVYNEVTKKHEHLSLVAFKNQQMPTIIVNNNNTPQTQIDNVSAVSPNITPNITPNITPNITPNITPNITGGTTDVAMGQNYEVGAATFGGPKDSAWFSSSFKTQCIIAGCSLGIAYGYVWYLLKRALTLLSLPNAWCNWKGELSLEKLFAVDQKTLSQELFTSVQTCYHNTRNPHDTVEPLVKFLDACKQELTLLHSYKLCISWINRLHLKRFFKINQEDMFAVNNRIQRLEYLKTLFFSMLSRG
;
A
#
# COMPACT_ATOMS: atom_id res chain seq x y z
N MET A 1 15.03 -15.96 3.30
CA MET A 1 14.59 -14.56 3.54
C MET A 1 13.83 -14.54 4.87
N SER A 2 14.35 -13.86 5.90
CA SER A 2 13.76 -13.89 7.25
C SER A 2 12.39 -13.19 7.27
N LEU A 3 11.51 -13.58 8.21
CA LEU A 3 10.21 -12.92 8.44
C LEU A 3 10.39 -11.41 8.66
N PHE A 4 11.52 -10.99 9.24
CA PHE A 4 11.89 -9.59 9.44
C PHE A 4 12.16 -8.83 8.13
N SER A 5 12.84 -9.45 7.16
CA SER A 5 13.08 -8.83 5.84
C SER A 5 11.77 -8.68 5.04
N ARG A 6 10.88 -9.66 5.14
CA ARG A 6 9.51 -9.54 4.57
C ARG A 6 8.73 -8.43 5.27
N TYR A 7 8.86 -8.30 6.59
CA TYR A 7 8.19 -7.26 7.38
C TYR A 7 8.67 -5.85 7.05
N LEU A 8 9.98 -5.62 6.86
CA LEU A 8 10.51 -4.31 6.45
C LEU A 8 10.01 -3.88 5.07
N LEU A 9 9.96 -4.80 4.11
CA LEU A 9 9.33 -4.55 2.81
C LEU A 9 7.85 -4.19 2.94
N ILE A 10 7.14 -4.83 3.87
CA ILE A 10 5.72 -4.57 4.15
C ILE A 10 5.54 -3.17 4.75
N VAL A 11 6.31 -2.78 5.76
CA VAL A 11 6.22 -1.45 6.39
C VAL A 11 6.53 -0.35 5.37
N GLY A 12 7.55 -0.54 4.54
CA GLY A 12 7.88 0.40 3.45
C GLY A 12 6.83 0.48 2.35
N SER A 13 6.02 -0.56 2.16
CA SER A 13 4.95 -0.60 1.14
C SER A 13 3.58 -0.12 1.65
N ILE A 14 3.34 -0.20 2.96
CA ILE A 14 2.04 0.13 3.59
C ILE A 14 1.99 1.59 4.01
N LEU A 15 3.11 2.22 4.35
CA LEU A 15 3.15 3.66 4.53
C LEU A 15 3.02 4.29 3.14
N PRO A 16 1.90 4.98 2.81
CA PRO A 16 1.87 5.78 1.61
C PRO A 16 2.89 6.90 1.81
N LEU A 17 4.11 6.68 1.32
CA LEU A 17 5.19 7.66 1.24
C LEU A 17 4.86 8.77 0.22
N ASN A 18 3.59 8.91 -0.19
CA ASN A 18 3.14 9.92 -1.15
C ASN A 18 3.44 11.36 -0.70
N ASN A 19 3.74 11.58 0.59
CA ASN A 19 4.17 12.88 1.15
C ASN A 19 5.58 12.85 1.76
N TYR A 20 6.35 11.77 1.53
CA TYR A 20 7.69 11.61 2.07
C TYR A 20 8.66 11.27 0.95
N THR A 21 9.42 12.26 0.50
CA THR A 21 10.56 12.04 -0.38
C THR A 21 11.70 11.52 0.48
N ILE A 22 12.15 10.29 0.20
CA ILE A 22 13.33 9.70 0.81
C ILE A 22 14.50 9.99 -0.12
N GLU A 23 15.33 10.96 0.25
CA GLU A 23 16.59 11.21 -0.47
C GLU A 23 17.70 10.34 0.13
N PRO A 24 18.40 9.52 -0.68
CA PRO A 24 19.56 8.79 -0.21
C PRO A 24 20.71 9.78 0.05
N THR A 25 20.95 10.11 1.31
CA THR A 25 22.16 10.85 1.70
C THR A 25 23.37 9.93 1.72
N SER A 26 24.54 10.50 1.39
CA SER A 26 25.80 9.79 1.21
C SER A 26 26.13 8.85 2.38
N THR A 27 26.53 7.62 2.03
CA THR A 27 27.07 6.65 2.98
C THR A 27 28.41 7.10 3.50
N THR A 28 28.47 7.50 4.78
CA THR A 28 29.72 7.64 5.52
C THR A 28 29.77 6.51 6.56
N GLY A 29 30.47 5.42 6.24
CA GLY A 29 30.55 4.21 7.07
C GLY A 29 29.41 3.20 6.88
N ASN A 30 29.29 2.24 7.81
CA ASN A 30 28.29 1.15 7.79
C ASN A 30 26.85 1.60 8.17
N ASN A 31 26.61 2.91 8.28
CA ASN A 31 25.34 3.47 8.69
C ASN A 31 24.65 4.10 7.47
N LEU A 32 23.44 3.63 7.20
CA LEU A 32 22.58 4.19 6.17
C LEU A 32 21.72 5.27 6.81
N PHE A 33 21.92 6.52 6.40
CA PHE A 33 21.13 7.65 6.87
C PHE A 33 20.02 7.92 5.86
N PHE A 34 18.78 7.95 6.35
CA PHE A 34 17.65 8.41 5.57
C PHE A 34 17.23 9.76 6.12
N VAL A 35 17.15 10.74 5.22
CA VAL A 35 16.47 12.01 5.52
C VAL A 35 15.02 11.83 5.07
N VAL A 36 14.10 11.86 6.02
CA VAL A 36 12.67 11.84 5.73
C VAL A 36 12.22 13.29 5.64
N TYR A 37 11.86 13.73 4.44
CA TYR A 37 11.28 15.06 4.24
C TYR A 37 9.76 14.98 4.35
N ASN A 38 9.19 15.69 5.31
CA ASN A 38 7.73 15.80 5.43
C ASN A 38 7.24 17.00 4.61
N GLU A 39 6.58 16.72 3.49
CA GLU A 39 6.04 17.76 2.59
C GLU A 39 5.04 18.70 3.28
N VAL A 40 4.28 18.19 4.25
CA VAL A 40 3.19 18.92 4.92
C VAL A 40 3.73 19.86 5.99
N THR A 41 4.75 19.44 6.73
CA THR A 41 5.34 20.26 7.80
C THR A 41 6.59 21.03 7.36
N LYS A 42 7.09 20.75 6.15
CA LYS A 42 8.35 21.29 5.61
C LYS A 42 9.54 21.12 6.56
N LYS A 43 9.55 20.06 7.38
CA LYS A 43 10.61 19.72 8.32
C LYS A 43 11.40 18.48 7.86
N HIS A 44 12.69 18.49 8.11
CA HIS A 44 13.58 17.35 7.96
C HIS A 44 13.67 16.58 9.27
N GLU A 45 13.42 15.27 9.22
CA GLU A 45 13.65 14.38 10.34
C GLU A 45 14.74 13.37 9.96
N HIS A 46 15.75 13.24 10.82
CA HIS A 46 16.86 12.30 10.62
C HIS A 46 16.54 10.97 11.31
N LEU A 47 16.40 9.91 10.52
CA LEU A 47 16.27 8.55 11.03
C LEU A 47 17.56 7.78 10.74
N SER A 48 18.22 7.31 11.79
CA SER A 48 19.38 6.43 11.69
C SER A 48 18.92 4.98 11.72
N LEU A 49 19.19 4.23 10.64
CA LEU A 49 18.92 2.80 10.58
C LEU A 49 20.21 2.05 10.24
N VAL A 50 20.65 1.16 11.12
CA VAL A 50 21.78 0.26 10.84
C VAL A 50 21.23 -0.91 10.01
N ALA A 51 21.59 -0.98 8.72
CA ALA A 51 21.06 -1.99 7.80
C ALA A 51 22.16 -2.76 7.05
N PHE A 52 22.01 -4.09 7.04
CA PHE A 52 22.80 -5.08 6.28
C PHE A 52 22.39 -5.12 4.80
N LYS A 53 23.39 -5.23 3.91
CA LYS A 53 23.28 -5.14 2.45
C LYS A 53 22.85 -6.46 1.79
N ASN A 54 21.85 -6.46 0.89
CA ASN A 54 21.97 -6.93 -0.51
C ASN A 54 20.65 -7.11 -1.29
N GLN A 55 20.78 -6.88 -2.61
CA GLN A 55 19.96 -7.24 -3.79
C GLN A 55 18.93 -6.24 -4.39
N GLN A 56 19.11 -6.03 -5.70
CA GLN A 56 18.43 -5.13 -6.64
C GLN A 56 17.00 -5.59 -7.01
N MET A 57 16.11 -4.63 -7.26
CA MET A 57 14.77 -4.81 -7.84
C MET A 57 14.77 -4.49 -9.35
N PRO A 58 13.99 -5.22 -10.19
CA PRO A 58 13.83 -4.93 -11.61
C PRO A 58 12.70 -3.93 -11.91
N THR A 59 12.90 -3.14 -12.97
CA THR A 59 11.98 -2.14 -13.53
C THR A 59 10.83 -2.81 -14.30
N ILE A 60 9.57 -2.40 -14.04
CA ILE A 60 8.40 -2.75 -14.85
C ILE A 60 8.00 -1.54 -15.70
N ILE A 61 8.01 -1.71 -17.03
CA ILE A 61 7.46 -0.75 -17.99
C ILE A 61 5.98 -1.06 -18.18
N VAL A 62 5.10 -0.09 -17.90
CA VAL A 62 3.67 -0.17 -18.24
C VAL A 62 3.42 0.72 -19.45
N ASN A 63 3.02 0.11 -20.56
CA ASN A 63 2.65 0.78 -21.80
C ASN A 63 1.11 0.83 -21.87
N ASN A 64 0.53 2.03 -21.89
CA ASN A 64 -0.93 2.23 -21.89
C ASN A 64 -1.34 3.05 -23.12
N ASN A 65 -1.65 2.37 -24.20
CA ASN A 65 -2.46 2.90 -25.30
C ASN A 65 -3.76 2.12 -25.30
N ASN A 66 -4.90 2.79 -25.16
CA ASN A 66 -6.14 2.54 -25.90
C ASN A 66 -7.27 3.45 -25.39
N THR A 67 -7.57 4.48 -26.19
CA THR A 67 -8.84 5.20 -26.23
C THR A 67 -9.78 4.46 -27.19
N PRO A 68 -11.08 4.37 -26.93
CA PRO A 68 -12.03 4.33 -28.04
C PRO A 68 -13.07 5.46 -27.97
N GLN A 69 -13.29 6.05 -29.15
CA GLN A 69 -14.37 6.99 -29.47
C GLN A 69 -15.74 6.30 -29.44
N THR A 70 -16.75 7.11 -29.10
CA THR A 70 -18.19 6.87 -29.26
C THR A 70 -18.63 6.69 -30.72
N GLN A 71 -19.50 5.72 -30.97
CA GLN A 71 -20.49 5.81 -32.05
C GLN A 71 -21.80 5.15 -31.60
N ILE A 72 -22.88 5.93 -31.65
CA ILE A 72 -24.26 5.54 -31.40
C ILE A 72 -24.81 5.08 -32.75
N ASP A 73 -25.24 3.83 -32.87
CA ASP A 73 -26.17 3.42 -33.92
C ASP A 73 -27.12 2.32 -33.41
N ASN A 74 -28.36 2.49 -33.85
CA ASN A 74 -29.61 1.87 -33.44
C ASN A 74 -29.82 0.54 -34.19
N VAL A 75 -29.76 -0.63 -33.54
CA VAL A 75 -30.24 -1.90 -34.16
C VAL A 75 -30.81 -2.88 -33.13
N SER A 76 -31.96 -3.43 -33.52
CA SER A 76 -32.79 -4.48 -32.94
C SER A 76 -32.10 -5.68 -32.28
N ALA A 77 -32.82 -6.22 -31.30
CA ALA A 77 -32.54 -7.43 -30.54
C ALA A 77 -32.19 -8.65 -31.42
N VAL A 78 -30.96 -9.13 -31.27
CA VAL A 78 -30.57 -10.52 -31.57
C VAL A 78 -29.70 -11.00 -30.40
N SER A 79 -30.13 -12.09 -29.77
CA SER A 79 -29.40 -12.77 -28.69
C SER A 79 -28.30 -13.66 -29.29
N PRO A 80 -27.01 -13.49 -28.92
CA PRO A 80 -26.00 -14.46 -29.25
C PRO A 80 -25.75 -15.38 -28.05
N ASN A 81 -26.23 -16.63 -28.17
CA ASN A 81 -25.77 -17.76 -27.36
C ASN A 81 -24.39 -18.19 -27.87
N ILE A 82 -23.32 -17.69 -27.24
CA ILE A 82 -21.95 -18.14 -27.51
C ILE A 82 -21.35 -18.62 -26.19
N THR A 83 -21.25 -19.94 -26.05
CA THR A 83 -20.52 -20.60 -24.96
C THR A 83 -19.10 -20.91 -25.44
N PRO A 84 -18.04 -20.25 -24.95
CA PRO A 84 -16.68 -20.62 -25.32
C PRO A 84 -16.23 -21.82 -24.48
N ASN A 85 -16.21 -23.00 -25.09
CA ASN A 85 -15.53 -24.18 -24.56
C ASN A 85 -14.05 -24.13 -24.99
N ILE A 86 -13.19 -23.60 -24.12
CA ILE A 86 -11.73 -23.68 -24.31
C ILE A 86 -11.13 -24.26 -23.03
N THR A 87 -10.82 -25.55 -23.05
CA THR A 87 -10.05 -26.22 -22.01
C THR A 87 -8.59 -26.28 -22.45
N PRO A 88 -7.66 -25.51 -21.86
CA PRO A 88 -6.24 -25.65 -22.16
C PRO A 88 -5.67 -26.82 -21.36
N ASN A 89 -5.41 -27.94 -22.05
CA ASN A 89 -4.63 -29.06 -21.51
C ASN A 89 -3.14 -28.79 -21.76
N ILE A 90 -2.45 -28.22 -20.77
CA ILE A 90 -0.98 -28.09 -20.81
C ILE A 90 -0.45 -28.66 -19.49
N THR A 91 0.09 -29.87 -19.56
CA THR A 91 0.83 -30.49 -18.45
C THR A 91 2.33 -30.27 -18.70
N PRO A 92 3.05 -29.42 -17.94
CA PRO A 92 4.49 -29.31 -18.07
C PRO A 92 5.15 -30.44 -17.27
N ASN A 93 5.73 -31.41 -17.97
CA ASN A 93 6.60 -32.43 -17.38
C ASN A 93 8.06 -31.95 -17.47
N ILE A 94 8.59 -31.36 -16.40
CA ILE A 94 10.01 -31.04 -16.28
C ILE A 94 10.49 -31.56 -14.93
N THR A 95 11.22 -32.68 -14.95
CA THR A 95 11.94 -33.20 -13.80
C THR A 95 13.39 -32.71 -13.87
N PRO A 96 13.85 -31.81 -12.98
CA PRO A 96 15.26 -31.41 -12.96
C PRO A 96 16.08 -32.48 -12.23
N ASN A 97 16.99 -33.12 -12.97
CA ASN A 97 18.01 -34.01 -12.42
C ASN A 97 19.27 -33.18 -12.12
N ILE A 98 19.51 -32.84 -10.86
CA ILE A 98 20.73 -32.16 -10.42
C ILE A 98 21.46 -33.07 -9.43
N THR A 99 22.51 -33.72 -9.91
CA THR A 99 23.48 -34.46 -9.07
C THR A 99 24.57 -33.48 -8.62
N PRO A 100 24.78 -33.27 -7.31
CA PRO A 100 25.89 -32.43 -6.83
C PRO A 100 27.22 -33.20 -6.93
N ASN A 101 28.16 -32.64 -7.68
CA ASN A 101 29.54 -33.11 -7.73
C ASN A 101 30.32 -32.53 -6.55
N ILE A 102 30.59 -33.35 -5.53
CA ILE A 102 31.43 -32.98 -4.38
C ILE A 102 32.85 -33.45 -4.69
N THR A 103 33.67 -32.56 -5.24
CA THR A 103 35.11 -32.79 -5.38
C THR A 103 35.78 -32.46 -4.04
N GLY A 104 36.08 -33.50 -3.26
CA GLY A 104 36.89 -33.41 -2.05
C GLY A 104 38.36 -33.21 -2.40
N GLY A 105 38.92 -32.06 -2.03
CA GLY A 105 40.35 -31.83 -2.01
C GLY A 105 40.93 -32.20 -0.65
N THR A 106 41.45 -33.42 -0.52
CA THR A 106 42.34 -33.81 0.57
C THR A 106 43.72 -33.28 0.27
N THR A 107 44.17 -32.26 1.01
CA THR A 107 45.56 -31.83 1.01
C THR A 107 46.25 -32.50 2.21
N ASP A 108 46.89 -33.64 1.95
CA ASP A 108 47.87 -34.24 2.85
C ASP A 108 49.15 -33.41 2.76
N VAL A 109 49.46 -32.66 3.83
CA VAL A 109 50.82 -32.19 4.09
C VAL A 109 51.17 -32.62 5.51
N ALA A 110 51.79 -33.80 5.58
CA ALA A 110 52.54 -34.25 6.72
C ALA A 110 53.86 -33.46 6.79
N MET A 111 54.05 -32.66 7.83
CA MET A 111 55.38 -32.45 8.41
C MET A 111 55.26 -32.27 9.92
N GLY A 112 55.94 -33.17 10.63
CA GLY A 112 55.97 -33.23 12.08
C GLY A 112 56.60 -32.00 12.70
N GLN A 113 55.90 -31.48 13.70
CA GLN A 113 56.47 -30.68 14.77
C GLN A 113 55.93 -31.30 16.06
N ASN A 114 56.83 -31.74 16.93
CA ASN A 114 56.49 -32.15 18.29
C ASN A 114 56.09 -30.89 19.07
N TYR A 115 54.79 -30.65 19.19
CA TYR A 115 54.25 -29.68 20.14
C TYR A 115 53.91 -30.43 21.43
N GLU A 116 54.54 -30.01 22.52
CA GLU A 116 54.21 -30.46 23.86
C GLU A 116 52.70 -30.30 24.10
N VAL A 117 52.08 -31.39 24.54
CA VAL A 117 50.66 -31.45 24.91
C VAL A 117 50.49 -30.73 26.25
N GLY A 118 50.62 -29.41 26.23
CA GLY A 118 50.09 -28.55 27.28
C GLY A 118 48.59 -28.76 27.28
N ALA A 119 48.05 -29.23 28.40
CA ALA A 119 46.61 -29.32 28.62
C ALA A 119 46.01 -27.92 28.48
N ALA A 120 45.66 -27.54 27.25
CA ALA A 120 44.84 -26.40 26.95
C ALA A 120 43.48 -26.73 27.54
N THR A 121 43.28 -26.38 28.82
CA THR A 121 41.97 -26.17 29.39
C THR A 121 41.23 -25.30 28.40
N PHE A 122 40.34 -25.92 27.64
CA PHE A 122 39.41 -25.28 26.72
C PHE A 122 38.55 -24.41 27.63
N GLY A 123 39.02 -23.20 27.90
CA GLY A 123 38.35 -22.19 28.68
C GLY A 123 37.10 -21.86 27.89
N GLY A 124 36.02 -22.60 28.16
CA GLY A 124 34.72 -22.37 27.55
C GLY A 124 34.43 -20.87 27.66
N PRO A 125 34.05 -20.21 26.56
CA PRO A 125 33.98 -18.76 26.50
C PRO A 125 33.13 -18.27 27.66
N LYS A 126 33.77 -17.63 28.64
CA LYS A 126 33.12 -17.03 29.83
C LYS A 126 32.25 -15.81 29.48
N ASP A 127 32.01 -15.62 28.19
CA ASP A 127 31.44 -14.42 27.60
C ASP A 127 29.99 -14.64 27.12
N SER A 128 29.34 -15.78 27.42
CA SER A 128 27.92 -15.98 27.06
C SER A 128 26.96 -14.93 27.67
N ALA A 129 27.41 -14.17 28.67
CA ALA A 129 26.67 -13.08 29.28
C ALA A 129 26.34 -11.92 28.30
N TRP A 130 27.22 -11.58 27.35
CA TRP A 130 26.97 -10.45 26.42
C TRP A 130 25.94 -10.80 25.34
N PHE A 131 25.85 -12.08 24.96
CA PHE A 131 24.86 -12.56 24.00
C PHE A 131 23.43 -12.46 24.56
N SER A 132 23.25 -12.76 25.85
CA SER A 132 21.91 -12.70 26.48
C SER A 132 21.37 -11.27 26.64
N SER A 133 22.26 -10.29 26.88
CA SER A 133 21.87 -8.89 27.05
C SER A 133 21.44 -8.27 25.72
N SER A 134 22.22 -8.52 24.66
CA SER A 134 21.92 -8.01 23.31
C SER A 134 20.61 -8.58 22.75
N PHE A 135 20.32 -9.85 23.01
CA PHE A 135 19.09 -10.48 22.55
C PHE A 135 17.84 -9.87 23.19
N LYS A 136 17.86 -9.59 24.50
CA LYS A 136 16.73 -8.97 25.20
C LYS A 136 16.37 -7.61 24.63
N THR A 137 17.37 -6.75 24.40
CA THR A 137 17.15 -5.42 23.83
C THR A 137 16.57 -5.49 22.41
N GLN A 138 17.08 -6.40 21.58
CA GLN A 138 16.56 -6.59 20.23
C GLN A 138 15.10 -7.08 20.22
N CYS A 139 14.74 -8.00 21.12
CA CYS A 139 13.36 -8.46 21.25
C CYS A 139 12.40 -7.34 21.68
N ILE A 140 12.81 -6.46 22.59
CA ILE A 140 12.00 -5.32 23.04
C ILE A 140 11.76 -4.35 21.88
N ILE A 141 12.82 -3.99 21.13
CA ILE A 141 12.71 -3.08 19.97
C ILE A 141 11.81 -3.69 18.89
N ALA A 142 11.98 -4.98 18.58
CA ALA A 142 11.13 -5.69 17.63
C ALA A 142 9.66 -5.70 18.10
N GLY A 143 9.40 -5.97 19.38
CA GLY A 143 8.06 -5.94 19.96
C GLY A 143 7.39 -4.56 19.86
N CYS A 144 8.11 -3.49 20.23
CA CYS A 144 7.60 -2.12 20.16
C CYS A 144 7.26 -1.71 18.72
N SER A 145 8.14 -2.01 17.76
CA SER A 145 7.91 -1.68 16.35
C SER A 145 6.69 -2.41 15.76
N LEU A 146 6.48 -3.67 16.14
CA LEU A 146 5.27 -4.43 15.79
C LEU A 146 4.01 -3.83 16.41
N GLY A 147 4.07 -3.43 17.68
CA GLY A 147 2.96 -2.78 18.37
C GLY A 147 2.53 -1.47 17.70
N ILE A 148 3.50 -0.62 17.35
CA ILE A 148 3.23 0.66 16.66
C ILE A 148 2.60 0.41 15.28
N ALA A 149 3.16 -0.51 14.49
CA ALA A 149 2.62 -0.83 13.18
C ALA A 149 1.20 -1.41 13.26
N TYR A 150 0.94 -2.29 14.23
CA TYR A 150 -0.39 -2.83 14.49
C TYR A 150 -1.39 -1.72 14.86
N GLY A 151 -1.00 -0.82 15.78
CA GLY A 151 -1.81 0.32 16.17
C GLY A 151 -2.13 1.24 15.00
N TYR A 152 -1.15 1.50 14.12
CA TYR A 152 -1.35 2.30 12.92
C TYR A 152 -2.34 1.67 11.93
N VAL A 153 -2.19 0.36 11.65
CA VAL A 153 -3.13 -0.37 10.77
C VAL A 153 -4.54 -0.35 11.36
N TRP A 154 -4.67 -0.60 12.66
CA TRP A 154 -5.97 -0.55 13.33
C TRP A 154 -6.61 0.84 13.29
N TYR A 155 -5.83 1.89 13.54
CA TYR A 155 -6.28 3.28 13.40
C TYR A 155 -6.76 3.59 11.98
N LEU A 156 -6.00 3.17 10.95
CA LEU A 156 -6.38 3.36 9.56
C LEU A 156 -7.70 2.66 9.21
N LEU A 157 -7.86 1.40 9.63
CA LEU A 157 -9.08 0.63 9.43
C LEU A 157 -10.27 1.32 10.11
N LYS A 158 -10.11 1.75 11.37
CA LYS A 158 -11.15 2.45 12.11
C LYS A 158 -11.51 3.78 11.46
N ARG A 159 -10.53 4.58 11.05
CA ARG A 159 -10.76 5.87 10.39
C ARG A 159 -11.54 5.70 9.08
N ALA A 160 -11.19 4.71 8.26
CA ALA A 160 -11.91 4.43 7.02
C ALA A 160 -13.34 3.95 7.28
N LEU A 161 -13.56 3.06 8.25
CA LEU A 161 -14.90 2.62 8.64
C LEU A 161 -15.75 3.77 9.19
N THR A 162 -15.17 4.64 10.01
CA THR A 162 -15.85 5.85 10.48
C THR A 162 -16.25 6.73 9.31
N LEU A 163 -15.35 6.94 8.33
CA LEU A 163 -15.66 7.71 7.12
C LEU A 163 -16.88 7.12 6.37
N LEU A 164 -16.93 5.80 6.21
CA LEU A 164 -18.06 5.11 5.56
C LEU A 164 -19.38 5.29 6.31
N SER A 165 -19.33 5.45 7.64
CA SER A 165 -20.52 5.65 8.47
C SER A 165 -21.03 7.10 8.51
N LEU A 166 -20.23 8.08 8.06
CA LEU A 166 -20.60 9.49 8.13
C LEU A 166 -21.58 9.86 7.01
N PRO A 167 -22.83 10.27 7.29
CA PRO A 167 -23.80 10.60 6.24
C PRO A 167 -23.38 11.82 5.41
N ASN A 168 -22.56 12.70 5.99
CA ASN A 168 -22.09 13.94 5.37
C ASN A 168 -20.76 13.78 4.61
N ALA A 169 -20.18 12.58 4.54
CA ALA A 169 -18.97 12.35 3.77
C ALA A 169 -19.27 12.41 2.27
N TRP A 170 -18.32 12.88 1.45
CA TRP A 170 -18.54 13.02 0.00
C TRP A 170 -18.71 11.67 -0.68
N CYS A 171 -18.04 10.63 -0.19
CA CYS A 171 -18.28 9.26 -0.64
C CYS A 171 -19.72 8.76 -0.37
N ASN A 172 -20.43 9.38 0.57
CA ASN A 172 -21.83 9.11 0.90
C ASN A 172 -22.82 10.10 0.28
N TRP A 173 -22.34 11.05 -0.54
CA TRP A 173 -23.22 11.96 -1.26
C TRP A 173 -24.21 11.15 -2.12
N LYS A 174 -25.51 11.47 -1.96
CA LYS A 174 -26.63 10.71 -2.54
C LYS A 174 -26.56 9.21 -2.20
N GLY A 175 -26.25 8.87 -0.94
CA GLY A 175 -26.06 7.50 -0.45
C GLY A 175 -27.18 6.52 -0.78
N GLU A 176 -28.41 7.03 -0.89
CA GLU A 176 -29.64 6.28 -1.19
C GLU A 176 -29.73 5.80 -2.64
N LEU A 177 -29.03 6.45 -3.57
CA LEU A 177 -29.01 6.06 -4.97
C LEU A 177 -27.92 5.02 -5.20
N SER A 178 -28.25 3.94 -5.91
CA SER A 178 -27.26 3.01 -6.43
C SER A 178 -26.39 3.70 -7.49
N LEU A 179 -25.18 3.19 -7.71
CA LEU A 179 -24.25 3.75 -8.69
C LEU A 179 -24.85 3.77 -10.11
N GLU A 180 -25.58 2.72 -10.48
CA GLU A 180 -26.30 2.60 -11.75
C GLU A 180 -27.36 3.69 -11.92
N LYS A 181 -28.16 3.92 -10.87
CA LYS A 181 -29.16 5.00 -10.86
C LYS A 181 -28.49 6.36 -10.96
N LEU A 182 -27.36 6.57 -10.27
CA LEU A 182 -26.59 7.81 -10.33
C LEU A 182 -26.12 8.11 -11.77
N PHE A 183 -25.72 7.09 -12.53
CA PHE A 183 -25.32 7.23 -13.93
C PHE A 183 -26.50 7.44 -14.89
N ALA A 184 -27.70 7.00 -14.51
CA ALA A 184 -28.91 7.20 -15.31
C ALA A 184 -29.52 8.60 -15.15
N VAL A 185 -29.18 9.34 -14.08
CA VAL A 185 -29.63 10.73 -13.89
C VAL A 185 -28.98 11.62 -14.95
N ASP A 186 -29.76 12.56 -15.48
CA ASP A 186 -29.26 13.58 -16.39
C ASP A 186 -28.05 14.34 -15.78
N GLN A 187 -26.95 14.35 -16.53
CA GLN A 187 -25.68 14.90 -16.08
C GLN A 187 -25.79 16.38 -15.74
N LYS A 188 -26.61 17.15 -16.47
CA LYS A 188 -26.79 18.58 -16.22
C LYS A 188 -27.47 18.82 -14.88
N THR A 189 -28.57 18.11 -14.61
CA THR A 189 -29.28 18.18 -13.32
C THR A 189 -28.36 17.77 -12.16
N LEU A 190 -27.64 16.66 -12.31
CA LEU A 190 -26.74 16.16 -11.27
C LEU A 190 -25.57 17.11 -10.98
N SER A 191 -25.03 17.75 -12.02
CA SER A 191 -23.95 18.73 -11.89
C SER A 191 -24.38 19.98 -11.11
N GLN A 192 -25.61 20.45 -11.33
CA GLN A 192 -26.17 21.60 -10.64
C GLN A 192 -26.39 21.29 -9.16
N GLU A 193 -26.99 20.12 -8.85
CA GLU A 193 -27.16 19.68 -7.47
C GLU A 193 -25.84 19.51 -6.72
N LEU A 194 -24.82 18.95 -7.39
CA LEU A 194 -23.48 18.81 -6.81
C LEU A 194 -22.89 20.18 -6.49
N PHE A 195 -22.98 21.13 -7.43
CA PHE A 195 -22.46 22.47 -7.22
C PHE A 195 -23.15 23.19 -6.06
N THR A 196 -24.48 23.12 -5.98
CA THR A 196 -25.23 23.66 -4.83
C THR A 196 -24.83 22.97 -3.52
N SER A 197 -24.60 21.66 -3.53
CA SER A 197 -24.12 20.92 -2.35
C SER A 197 -22.73 21.39 -1.91
N VAL A 198 -21.82 21.60 -2.86
CA VAL A 198 -20.46 22.11 -2.56
C VAL A 198 -20.51 23.51 -1.97
N GLN A 199 -21.30 24.40 -2.56
CA GLN A 199 -21.45 25.77 -2.07
C GLN A 199 -22.07 25.83 -0.67
N THR A 200 -23.04 24.96 -0.37
CA THR A 200 -23.68 24.90 0.95
C THR A 200 -22.75 24.29 2.01
N CYS A 201 -21.96 23.27 1.67
CA CYS A 201 -21.01 22.65 2.58
C CYS A 201 -19.79 23.54 2.93
N TYR A 202 -19.29 24.33 1.97
CA TYR A 202 -18.05 25.11 2.13
C TYR A 202 -18.27 26.63 2.10
N HIS A 203 -19.42 27.10 2.59
CA HIS A 203 -19.73 28.53 2.62
C HIS A 203 -18.70 29.33 3.43
N ASN A 204 -17.99 30.24 2.77
CA ASN A 204 -17.03 31.11 3.44
C ASN A 204 -17.73 32.35 4.01
N THR A 205 -17.86 32.41 5.34
CA THR A 205 -18.46 33.55 6.05
C THR A 205 -17.64 34.83 5.94
N ARG A 206 -16.35 34.76 5.58
CA ARG A 206 -15.46 35.92 5.46
C ARG A 206 -15.48 36.54 4.07
N ASN A 207 -15.71 35.74 3.03
CA ASN A 207 -15.77 36.21 1.65
C ASN A 207 -16.91 35.50 0.90
N PRO A 208 -18.14 36.03 0.95
CA PRO A 208 -19.30 35.40 0.32
C PRO A 208 -19.24 35.45 -1.22
N HIS A 209 -18.35 36.26 -1.79
CA HIS A 209 -18.16 36.36 -3.24
C HIS A 209 -17.12 35.36 -3.79
N ASP A 210 -16.43 34.62 -2.92
CA ASP A 210 -15.48 33.60 -3.36
C ASP A 210 -16.22 32.35 -3.84
N THR A 211 -16.31 32.22 -5.17
CA THR A 211 -16.91 31.04 -5.82
C THR A 211 -15.91 29.91 -6.03
N VAL A 212 -14.60 30.18 -5.92
CA VAL A 212 -13.53 29.23 -6.27
C VAL A 212 -13.09 28.42 -5.06
N GLU A 213 -12.97 29.05 -3.89
CA GLU A 213 -12.51 28.39 -2.67
C GLU A 213 -13.34 27.16 -2.27
N PRO A 214 -14.69 27.19 -2.29
CA PRO A 214 -15.51 25.99 -2.02
C PRO A 214 -15.17 24.81 -2.93
N LEU A 215 -14.88 25.09 -4.20
CA LEU A 215 -14.58 24.08 -5.21
C LEU A 215 -13.22 23.43 -4.97
N VAL A 216 -12.21 24.23 -4.61
CA VAL A 216 -10.87 23.73 -4.27
C VAL A 216 -10.93 22.86 -3.00
N LYS A 217 -11.66 23.31 -1.97
CA LYS A 217 -11.86 22.54 -0.73
C LYS A 217 -12.58 21.22 -0.97
N PHE A 218 -13.59 21.22 -1.83
CA PHE A 218 -14.29 20.00 -2.23
C PHE A 218 -13.36 19.00 -2.93
N LEU A 219 -12.57 19.46 -3.91
CA LEU A 219 -11.62 18.60 -4.62
C LEU A 219 -10.57 18.00 -3.67
N ASP A 220 -10.04 18.79 -2.74
CA ASP A 220 -9.08 18.30 -1.77
C ASP A 220 -9.72 17.27 -0.82
N ALA A 221 -10.94 17.52 -0.35
CA ALA A 221 -11.69 16.55 0.45
C ALA A 221 -11.91 15.23 -0.31
N CYS A 222 -12.32 15.29 -1.58
CA CYS A 222 -12.48 14.10 -2.41
C CYS A 222 -11.16 13.32 -2.57
N LYS A 223 -10.04 14.02 -2.78
CA LYS A 223 -8.71 13.42 -2.90
C LYS A 223 -8.29 12.74 -1.59
N GLN A 224 -8.52 13.38 -0.45
CA GLN A 224 -8.21 12.84 0.87
C GLN A 224 -9.05 11.58 1.16
N GLU A 225 -10.36 11.63 0.91
CA GLU A 225 -11.26 10.47 1.09
C GLU A 225 -10.86 9.30 0.18
N LEU A 226 -10.60 9.57 -1.11
CA LEU A 226 -10.18 8.56 -2.07
C LEU A 226 -8.85 7.91 -1.67
N THR A 227 -7.87 8.71 -1.23
CA THR A 227 -6.58 8.20 -0.72
C THR A 227 -6.79 7.29 0.48
N LEU A 228 -7.63 7.68 1.45
CA LEU A 228 -7.93 6.87 2.62
C LEU A 228 -8.58 5.53 2.24
N LEU A 229 -9.54 5.53 1.32
CA LEU A 229 -10.23 4.32 0.86
C LEU A 229 -9.28 3.38 0.07
N HIS A 230 -8.36 3.91 -0.73
CA HIS A 230 -7.33 3.10 -1.38
C HIS A 230 -6.35 2.50 -0.37
N SER A 231 -5.89 3.29 0.61
CA SER A 231 -5.03 2.78 1.69
C SER A 231 -5.74 1.67 2.47
N TYR A 232 -7.04 1.81 2.76
CA TYR A 232 -7.85 0.77 3.36
C TYR A 232 -7.88 -0.53 2.54
N LYS A 233 -8.13 -0.42 1.22
CA LYS A 233 -8.13 -1.57 0.30
C LYS A 233 -6.76 -2.28 0.24
N LEU A 234 -5.67 -1.51 0.22
CA LEU A 234 -4.31 -2.04 0.29
C LEU A 234 -4.06 -2.76 1.63
N CYS A 235 -4.45 -2.15 2.75
CA CYS A 235 -4.30 -2.76 4.07
C CYS A 235 -5.06 -4.09 4.18
N ILE A 236 -6.30 -4.18 3.70
CA ILE A 236 -7.02 -5.46 3.68
C ILE A 236 -6.33 -6.49 2.80
N SER A 237 -5.82 -6.08 1.64
CA SER A 237 -5.08 -6.98 0.74
C SER A 237 -3.84 -7.56 1.44
N TRP A 238 -3.12 -6.74 2.20
CA TRP A 238 -1.99 -7.18 3.02
C TRP A 238 -2.41 -8.09 4.19
N ILE A 239 -3.46 -7.74 4.93
CA ILE A 239 -3.99 -8.58 6.03
C ILE A 239 -4.39 -9.95 5.51
N ASN A 240 -5.00 -10.02 4.33
CA ASN A 240 -5.37 -11.26 3.66
C ASN A 240 -4.15 -12.08 3.24
N ARG A 241 -3.12 -11.45 2.66
CA ARG A 241 -1.86 -12.11 2.28
C ARG A 241 -1.09 -12.65 3.49
N LEU A 242 -1.15 -11.95 4.62
CA LEU A 242 -0.50 -12.35 5.86
C LEU A 242 -1.32 -13.34 6.69
N HIS A 243 -2.51 -13.76 6.21
CA HIS A 243 -3.43 -14.63 6.94
C HIS A 243 -3.84 -14.08 8.33
N LEU A 244 -3.81 -12.76 8.52
CA LEU A 244 -4.13 -12.10 9.79
C LEU A 244 -5.64 -11.88 9.98
N LYS A 245 -6.49 -12.52 9.16
CA LYS A 245 -7.96 -12.47 9.23
C LYS A 245 -8.51 -12.85 10.61
N ARG A 246 -7.78 -13.67 11.39
CA ARG A 246 -8.20 -14.04 12.74
C ARG A 246 -8.16 -12.86 13.73
N PHE A 247 -7.25 -11.91 13.53
CA PHE A 247 -7.08 -10.76 14.42
C PHE A 247 -7.96 -9.57 14.02
N PHE A 248 -8.19 -9.41 12.72
CA PHE A 248 -9.01 -8.33 12.19
C PHE A 248 -10.35 -8.88 11.71
N LYS A 249 -11.45 -8.48 12.37
CA LYS A 249 -12.81 -8.76 11.92
C LYS A 249 -13.10 -7.96 10.64
N ILE A 250 -12.70 -8.51 9.49
CA ILE A 250 -12.93 -7.89 8.18
C ILE A 250 -14.20 -8.52 7.57
N ASN A 251 -15.23 -7.71 7.37
CA ASN A 251 -16.43 -8.14 6.67
C ASN A 251 -16.24 -7.96 5.15
N GLN A 252 -16.74 -8.91 4.37
CA GLN A 252 -16.73 -8.80 2.90
C GLN A 252 -17.64 -7.67 2.41
N GLU A 253 -18.73 -7.43 3.12
CA GLU A 253 -19.69 -6.35 2.84
C GLU A 253 -19.01 -4.97 2.90
N ASP A 254 -18.15 -4.74 3.90
CA ASP A 254 -17.38 -3.51 4.03
C ASP A 254 -16.46 -3.28 2.83
N MET A 255 -15.86 -4.35 2.27
CA MET A 255 -15.03 -4.24 1.07
C MET A 255 -15.86 -3.87 -0.16
N PHE A 256 -17.03 -4.48 -0.34
CA PHE A 256 -17.92 -4.14 -1.44
C PHE A 256 -18.38 -2.68 -1.33
N ALA A 257 -18.77 -2.26 -0.13
CA ALA A 257 -19.12 -0.88 0.17
C ALA A 257 -17.96 0.07 -0.19
N VAL A 258 -16.73 -0.20 0.25
CA VAL A 258 -15.56 0.64 -0.08
C VAL A 258 -15.33 0.77 -1.58
N ASN A 259 -15.41 -0.32 -2.35
CA ASN A 259 -15.22 -0.23 -3.81
C ASN A 259 -16.31 0.61 -4.49
N ASN A 260 -17.57 0.48 -4.07
CA ASN A 260 -18.67 1.32 -4.56
C ASN A 260 -18.42 2.80 -4.25
N ARG A 261 -17.94 3.09 -3.03
CA ARG A 261 -17.61 4.45 -2.58
C ARG A 261 -16.43 5.06 -3.35
N ILE A 262 -15.41 4.28 -3.67
CA ILE A 262 -14.30 4.70 -4.54
C ILE A 262 -14.83 5.08 -5.92
N GLN A 263 -15.59 4.18 -6.56
CA GLN A 263 -16.17 4.43 -7.90
C GLN A 263 -17.05 5.68 -7.92
N ARG A 264 -17.82 5.89 -6.85
CA ARG A 264 -18.64 7.09 -6.69
C ARG A 264 -17.79 8.36 -6.61
N LEU A 265 -16.74 8.38 -5.78
CA LEU A 265 -15.83 9.54 -5.70
C LEU A 265 -15.11 9.81 -7.03
N GLU A 266 -14.68 8.78 -7.75
CA GLU A 266 -14.06 8.92 -9.08
C GLU A 266 -15.04 9.53 -10.10
N TYR A 267 -16.29 9.08 -10.06
CA TYR A 267 -17.35 9.65 -10.89
C TYR A 267 -17.60 11.12 -10.54
N LEU A 268 -17.72 11.46 -9.25
CA LEU A 268 -17.90 12.86 -8.81
C LEU A 268 -16.75 13.75 -9.28
N LYS A 269 -15.51 13.25 -9.21
CA LYS A 269 -14.33 13.97 -9.72
C LYS A 269 -14.45 14.24 -11.22
N THR A 270 -14.84 13.22 -11.99
CA THR A 270 -15.02 13.33 -13.44
C THR A 270 -16.15 14.27 -13.81
N LEU A 271 -17.27 14.17 -13.10
CA LEU A 271 -18.42 15.05 -13.25
C LEU A 271 -18.01 16.51 -13.00
N PHE A 272 -17.31 16.76 -11.90
CA PHE A 272 -16.80 18.08 -11.55
C PHE A 272 -15.87 18.66 -12.64
N PHE A 273 -14.90 17.89 -13.13
CA PHE A 273 -14.04 18.35 -14.22
C PHE A 273 -14.80 18.63 -15.52
N SER A 274 -15.82 17.83 -15.84
CA SER A 274 -16.68 18.07 -17.00
C SER A 274 -17.45 19.38 -16.89
N MET A 275 -17.82 19.81 -15.67
CA MET A 275 -18.44 21.12 -15.45
C MET A 275 -17.46 22.25 -15.72
N LEU A 276 -16.25 22.15 -15.16
CA LEU A 276 -15.21 23.16 -15.34
C LEU A 276 -14.81 23.32 -16.81
N SER A 277 -14.86 22.26 -17.61
CA SER A 277 -14.56 22.35 -19.05
C SER A 277 -15.64 23.07 -19.88
N ARG A 278 -16.85 23.27 -19.32
CA ARG A 278 -17.99 23.86 -20.05
C ARG A 278 -18.22 25.34 -19.72
N GLY A 279 -17.59 25.87 -18.66
CA GLY A 279 -17.66 27.27 -18.26
C GLY A 279 -16.48 28.05 -18.81
#